data_AF-A0A7Y0L830-F1
#
_entry.id   AF-A0A7Y0L830-F1
#
_cell.length_a   1.000
_cell.length_b   1.000
_cell.length_c   1.000
_cell.angle_alpha   90.00
_cell.angle_beta   90.00
_cell.angle_gamma   90.00
#
_symmetry.space_group_name_H-M   'P 1'
#
loop_
_entity.id
_entity.type
_entity.pdbx_description
1 polymer ?
#
loop_
_entity_poly.entity_id
_entity_poly.type
_entity_poly.pdbx_seq_one_letter_code
_entity_poly.pdbx_strand_id
1 'polypeptide(L)' 'MKVIITAAEILERDLEEHFMATTGYDVRGSLSYGDIRDDTEFTLDEEDARTLGLLQ' A
#
# COMPACT_ATOMS: atom_id res chain seq x y z
N MET A 1 -11.35 -10.91 6.28
CA MET A 1 -10.99 -9.74 7.11
C MET A 1 -10.52 -8.60 6.18
N LYS A 2 -10.51 -7.33 6.60
CA LYS A 2 -9.94 -6.24 5.79
C LYS A 2 -8.81 -5.57 6.56
N VAL A 3 -7.70 -5.30 5.91
CA VAL A 3 -6.53 -4.62 6.49
C VAL A 3 -6.42 -3.24 5.85
N ILE A 4 -6.13 -2.23 6.67
CA ILE A 4 -5.94 -0.86 6.21
C ILE A 4 -4.46 -0.52 6.37
N ILE A 5 -3.87 0.08 5.34
CA ILE A 5 -2.51 0.61 5.36
C ILE A 5 -2.49 1.95 4.63
N THR A 6 -1.73 2.92 5.12
CA THR A 6 -1.60 4.24 4.50
C THR A 6 -0.48 4.28 3.45
N ALA A 7 -0.55 5.26 2.55
CA ALA A 7 0.54 5.55 1.60
C ALA A 7 1.89 5.75 2.32
N ALA A 8 1.88 6.47 3.44
CA ALA A 8 3.05 6.67 4.30
C ALA A 8 3.62 5.33 4.79
N GLU A 9 2.79 4.46 5.38
CA GLU A 9 3.24 3.18 5.91
C GLU A 9 3.80 2.25 4.83
N ILE A 10 3.26 2.29 3.61
CA ILE A 10 3.79 1.53 2.47
C ILE A 10 5.22 1.99 2.16
N LEU A 11 5.45 3.30 2.13
CA LEU A 11 6.77 3.87 1.83
C LEU A 11 7.77 3.69 2.98
N GLU A 12 7.36 3.92 4.23
CA GLU A 12 8.21 3.77 5.41
C GLU A 12 8.72 2.34 5.61
N ARG A 13 7.93 1.36 5.18
CA ARG A 13 8.23 -0.07 5.28
C ARG A 13 8.88 -0.65 4.02
N ASP A 14 9.19 0.19 3.03
CA ASP A 14 9.75 -0.21 1.73
C ASP A 14 8.91 -1.28 1.01
N LEU A 15 7.58 -1.18 1.15
CA LEU A 15 6.61 -2.13 0.57
C LEU A 15 6.15 -1.74 -0.84
N GLU A 16 6.59 -0.60 -1.37
CA GLU A 16 6.10 -0.02 -2.63
C GLU A 16 6.13 -1.01 -3.79
N GLU A 17 7.27 -1.66 -4.04
CA GLU A 17 7.42 -2.60 -5.16
C GLU A 17 6.46 -3.80 -5.01
N HIS A 18 6.32 -4.33 -3.79
CA HIS A 18 5.43 -5.44 -3.52
C HIS A 18 3.97 -5.01 -3.61
N PHE A 19 3.64 -3.83 -3.10
CA PHE A 19 2.30 -3.26 -3.14
C PHE A 19 1.83 -3.03 -4.58
N MET A 20 2.70 -2.50 -5.44
CA MET A 20 2.44 -2.33 -6.86
C MET A 20 2.29 -3.68 -7.56
N ALA A 21 3.12 -4.67 -7.24
CA ALA A 21 3.03 -6.01 -7.83
C ALA A 21 1.73 -6.73 -7.44
N THR A 22 1.22 -6.51 -6.22
CA THR A 22 0.00 -7.12 -5.71
C THR A 22 -1.27 -6.39 -6.18
N THR A 23 -1.29 -5.06 -6.06
CA THR A 23 -2.51 -4.24 -6.28
C THR A 23 -2.55 -3.54 -7.64
N GLY A 24 -1.41 -3.45 -8.32
CA GLY A 24 -1.23 -2.66 -9.54
C GLY A 24 -1.09 -1.14 -9.29
N TYR A 25 -1.08 -0.70 -8.03
CA TYR A 25 -1.10 0.71 -7.68
C TYR A 25 0.31 1.26 -7.40
N ASP A 26 0.69 2.33 -8.09
CA ASP A 26 1.97 3.03 -7.92
C ASP A 26 1.83 4.18 -6.91
N VAL A 27 2.22 3.91 -5.66
CA VAL A 27 2.08 4.85 -4.54
C VAL A 27 2.98 6.08 -4.70
N ARG A 28 4.26 5.89 -5.04
CA ARG A 28 5.22 6.99 -5.14
C ARG A 28 4.96 7.84 -6.37
N GLY A 29 4.55 7.22 -7.48
CA GLY A 29 4.07 7.92 -8.66
C GLY A 29 2.90 8.83 -8.32
N SER A 30 1.84 8.29 -7.72
CA SER A 30 0.65 9.07 -7.38
C SER A 30 0.92 10.18 -6.35
N LEU A 31 1.80 9.99 -5.38
CA LEU A 31 2.22 11.06 -4.46
C LEU A 31 2.97 12.18 -5.19
N SER A 32 3.86 11.82 -6.12
CA SER A 32 4.66 12.79 -6.87
C SER A 32 3.81 13.66 -7.82
N TYR A 33 2.73 13.10 -8.38
CA TYR A 33 1.77 13.84 -9.19
C TYR A 33 0.73 14.59 -8.36
N GLY A 34 0.70 14.37 -7.04
CA GLY A 34 -0.28 14.98 -6.13
C GLY A 34 -1.67 14.36 -6.21
N ASP A 35 -1.78 13.16 -6.77
CA ASP A 35 -3.05 12.43 -6.91
C ASP A 35 -3.57 11.92 -5.55
N ILE A 36 -2.64 11.64 -4.63
CA ILE A 36 -2.93 11.19 -3.27
C ILE A 36 -2.08 11.94 -2.24
N ARG A 37 -2.43 11.74 -0.96
CA ARG A 37 -1.67 12.22 0.21
C ARG A 37 -1.07 11.06 1.00
N ASP A 38 -0.10 11.35 1.84
CA ASP A 38 0.57 10.37 2.70
C ASP A 38 -0.41 9.61 3.63
N ASP A 39 -1.49 10.27 4.08
CA ASP A 39 -2.55 9.68 4.91
C ASP A 39 -3.62 8.93 4.11
N THR A 40 -3.44 8.75 2.81
CA THR A 40 -4.39 8.00 1.97
C THR A 40 -4.39 6.54 2.37
N GLU A 41 -5.55 6.05 2.79
CA GLU A 41 -5.77 4.67 3.22
C GLU A 41 -6.08 3.74 2.04
N PHE A 42 -5.39 2.61 2.01
CA PHE A 42 -5.66 1.49 1.11
C PHE A 42 -6.29 0.35 1.90
N THR A 43 -7.41 -0.16 1.38
CA THR A 43 -8.07 -1.33 1.95
C THR A 43 -7.64 -2.57 1.18
N LEU A 44 -6.90 -3.44 1.85
CA LEU A 44 -6.45 -4.72 1.34
C LEU A 44 -7.37 -5.83 1.82
N ASP A 45 -7.56 -6.83 0.96
CA ASP A 45 -8.09 -8.10 1.41
C ASP A 45 -7.04 -8.90 2.19
N GLU A 46 -7.46 -10.05 2.71
CA GLU A 46 -6.62 -10.87 3.57
C GLU A 46 -5.48 -11.57 2.81
N GLU A 47 -5.69 -11.91 1.53
CA GLU A 47 -4.69 -12.57 0.69
C GLU A 47 -3.57 -11.58 0.32
N ASP A 48 -3.95 -10.37 -0.09
CA ASP A 48 -3.02 -9.29 -0.39
C ASP A 48 -2.24 -8.87 0.85
N ALA A 49 -2.92 -8.73 2.00
CA ALA A 49 -2.29 -8.35 3.25
C ALA A 49 -1.31 -9.43 3.77
N ARG A 50 -1.59 -10.72 3.56
CA ARG A 50 -0.63 -11.80 3.86
C ARG A 50 0.57 -11.76 2.92
N THR A 51 0.34 -11.51 1.63
CA THR A 51 1.40 -11.38 0.62
C THR A 51 2.35 -10.23 0.96
N LEU A 52 1.82 -9.13 1.49
CA LEU A 52 2.59 -7.97 1.95
C LEU A 52 3.17 -8.12 3.37
N GLY A 53 2.99 -9.28 4.03
CA GLY A 53 3.50 -9.53 5.38
C GLY A 53 2.86 -8.65 6.46
N LEU A 54 1.64 -8.16 6.22
CA LEU A 54 0.86 -7.36 7.18
C LEU A 54 0.07 -8.22 8.17
N LEU A 55 -0.11 -9.51 7.86
CA LEU A 55 -0.79 -10.50 8.70
C LEU A 55 0.13 -11.70 8.95
N GLN A 56 0.15 -12.19 10.20
CA GLN A 56 0.88 -13.39 10.63
C GLN A 56 -0.02 -14.63 10.64
#